data_AF-A0A947VAX7-F1
#
_entry.id   AF-A0A947VAX7-F1
#
_cell.length_a   1.000
_cell.length_b   1.000
_cell.length_c   1.000
_cell.angle_alpha   90.00
_cell.angle_beta   90.00
_cell.angle_gamma   90.00
#
_symmetry.space_group_name_H-M   'P 1'
#
loop_
_entity.id
_entity.type
_entity.pdbx_description
1 polymer ?
#
loop_
_entity_poly.entity_id
_entity_poly.type
_entity_poly.pdbx_seq_one_letter_code
_entity_poly.pdbx_strand_id
1 'polypeptide(L)'
;MTTAAITLHPAAHWAIQAAFTPEQIDCTTAVVLKILDNKCKMLPGEKLAVMAVYDAVRHLASPLFDSAVHAAIRAARQEPGTQTLDAIHPLRVHAEAAIPKPVMKQYKAFLREGLFG
;
A
#
# COMPACT_ATOMS: atom_id res chain seq x y z
N MET A 1 28.94 3.14 19.67
CA MET A 1 27.84 3.64 18.83
C MET A 1 26.78 2.56 18.82
N THR A 2 25.69 2.75 19.57
CA THR A 2 24.66 1.72 19.74
C THR A 2 23.74 1.76 18.53
N THR A 3 23.82 0.75 17.69
CA THR A 3 22.88 0.53 16.58
C THR A 3 21.50 0.31 17.20
N ALA A 4 20.65 1.33 17.18
CA ALA A 4 19.24 1.14 17.54
C ALA A 4 18.66 0.11 16.56
N ALA A 5 18.28 -1.06 17.07
CA ALA A 5 17.58 -2.04 16.27
C ALA A 5 16.29 -1.38 15.76
N ILE A 6 16.17 -1.23 14.44
CA ILE A 6 14.95 -0.72 13.83
C ILE A 6 13.87 -1.78 14.07
N THR A 7 12.98 -1.53 15.03
CA THR A 7 11.83 -2.40 15.26
C THR A 7 10.90 -2.31 14.05
N LEU A 8 10.86 -3.38 13.27
CA LEU A 8 9.96 -3.50 12.13
C LEU A 8 8.51 -3.51 12.63
N HIS A 9 7.61 -2.82 11.94
CA HIS A 9 6.19 -2.84 12.25
C HIS A 9 5.65 -4.29 12.15
N PRO A 10 4.81 -4.78 13.08
CA PRO A 10 4.31 -6.17 13.05
C PRO A 10 3.68 -6.57 11.70
N ALA A 11 2.91 -5.66 11.09
CA ALA A 11 2.33 -5.86 9.75
C ALA A 11 3.38 -6.06 8.64
N ALA A 12 4.53 -5.40 8.71
CA ALA A 12 5.61 -5.62 7.75
C ALA A 12 6.29 -6.97 7.97
N HIS A 13 6.48 -7.40 9.23
CA HIS A 13 7.00 -8.73 9.54
C HIS A 13 6.09 -9.83 9.00
N TRP A 14 4.78 -9.69 9.19
CA TRP A 14 3.78 -10.59 8.60
C TRP A 14 3.86 -10.58 7.07
N ALA A 15 3.92 -9.41 6.44
CA ALA A 15 3.90 -9.30 4.98
C ALA A 15 5.07 -10.01 4.29
N ILE A 16 6.25 -9.99 4.91
CA ILE A 16 7.44 -10.70 4.41
C ILE A 16 7.21 -12.23 4.33
N GLN A 17 6.35 -12.78 5.18
CA GLN A 17 6.06 -14.22 5.26
C GLN A 17 4.80 -14.64 4.50
N ALA A 18 3.88 -13.71 4.23
CA ALA A 18 2.53 -14.01 3.73
C ALA A 18 2.44 -14.36 2.23
N ALA A 19 3.58 -14.42 1.52
CA ALA A 19 3.70 -14.83 0.11
C ALA A 19 2.67 -14.16 -0.84
N PHE A 20 2.80 -12.84 -1.01
CA PHE A 20 1.88 -12.06 -1.84
C PHE A 20 1.91 -12.48 -3.32
N THR A 21 0.73 -12.57 -3.94
CA THR A 21 0.62 -12.67 -5.41
C THR A 21 0.84 -11.29 -6.06
N PRO A 22 1.21 -11.24 -7.35
CA PRO A 22 1.34 -9.98 -8.09
C PRO A 22 0.08 -9.10 -8.02
N GLU A 23 -1.12 -9.69 -8.10
CA GLU A 23 -2.39 -8.94 -8.00
C GLU A 23 -2.63 -8.40 -6.58
N GLN A 24 -2.15 -9.08 -5.55
CA GLN A 24 -2.23 -8.59 -4.17
C GLN A 24 -1.27 -7.42 -3.94
N ILE A 25 -0.13 -7.37 -4.64
CA ILE A 25 0.78 -6.22 -4.63
C ILE A 25 0.12 -5.02 -5.31
N ASP A 26 -0.56 -5.21 -6.45
CA ASP A 26 -1.36 -4.17 -7.10
C ASP A 26 -2.45 -3.64 -6.15
N CYS A 27 -3.17 -4.54 -5.47
CA CYS A 27 -4.19 -4.14 -4.50
C CYS A 27 -3.60 -3.37 -3.32
N THR A 28 -2.42 -3.76 -2.83
CA THR A 28 -1.70 -3.05 -1.76
C THR A 28 -1.36 -1.63 -2.18
N THR A 29 -0.79 -1.48 -3.37
CA THR A 29 -0.46 -0.19 -3.97
C THR A 29 -1.70 0.67 -4.14
N ALA A 30 -2.81 0.09 -4.63
CA ALA A 30 -4.08 0.79 -4.77
C ALA A 30 -4.63 1.32 -3.43
N VAL A 31 -4.53 0.55 -2.35
CA VAL A 31 -4.96 1.01 -1.02
C VAL A 31 -4.07 2.15 -0.52
N VAL A 32 -2.76 2.09 -0.74
CA VAL A 32 -1.84 3.20 -0.40
C VAL A 32 -2.19 4.48 -1.17
N LEU A 33 -2.48 4.37 -2.47
CA LEU A 33 -2.96 5.50 -3.27
C LEU A 33 -4.25 6.09 -2.69
N LYS A 34 -5.21 5.26 -2.24
CA LYS A 34 -6.43 5.75 -1.55
C LYS A 34 -6.15 6.42 -0.21
N ILE A 35 -5.13 5.97 0.52
CA ILE A 35 -4.71 6.60 1.78
C ILE A 35 -4.17 8.00 1.49
N LEU A 36 -3.26 8.11 0.53
CA LEU A 36 -2.61 9.37 0.14
C LEU A 36 -3.57 10.36 -0.53
N ASP A 37 -4.58 9.89 -1.26
CA ASP A 37 -5.66 10.74 -1.82
C ASP A 37 -6.78 11.06 -0.80
N ASN A 38 -6.59 10.76 0.49
CA ASN A 38 -7.60 10.97 1.54
C ASN A 38 -8.97 10.32 1.26
N LYS A 39 -9.02 9.24 0.47
CA LYS A 39 -10.26 8.49 0.15
C LYS A 39 -10.43 7.21 0.97
N CYS A 40 -9.48 6.90 1.86
CA CYS A 40 -9.51 5.71 2.71
C CYS A 40 -10.16 5.99 4.08
N LYS A 41 -11.17 5.19 4.46
CA LYS A 41 -11.92 5.28 5.73
C LYS A 41 -11.33 4.44 6.88
N MET A 42 -10.18 3.81 6.68
CA MET A 42 -9.49 3.03 7.71
C MET A 42 -9.06 3.92 8.89
N LEU A 43 -8.98 3.35 10.09
CA LEU A 43 -8.45 4.01 11.28
C LEU A 43 -6.96 4.34 11.10
N PRO A 44 -6.41 5.32 11.83
CA PRO A 44 -4.99 5.69 11.71
C PRO A 44 -4.03 4.50 11.88
N GLY A 45 -4.25 3.63 12.86
CA GLY A 45 -3.41 2.43 13.07
C GLY A 45 -3.49 1.43 11.91
N GLU A 46 -4.67 1.25 11.32
CA GLU A 46 -4.85 0.37 10.16
C GLU A 46 -4.17 0.96 8.90
N LYS A 47 -4.21 2.28 8.71
CA LYS A 47 -3.48 2.96 7.63
C LYS A 47 -1.97 2.77 7.79
N LEU A 48 -1.44 2.89 9.00
CA LEU A 48 -0.03 2.62 9.31
C LEU A 48 0.35 1.17 9.01
N ALA A 49 -0.50 0.21 9.40
CA ALA A 49 -0.27 -1.19 9.11
C ALA A 49 -0.18 -1.46 7.60
N VAL A 50 -1.10 -0.94 6.79
CA VAL A 50 -1.06 -1.10 5.33
C VAL A 50 0.17 -0.40 4.71
N MET A 51 0.55 0.78 5.20
CA MET A 51 1.78 1.44 4.74
C MET A 51 3.02 0.59 5.01
N ALA A 52 3.07 -0.08 6.17
CA ALA A 52 4.16 -1.00 6.50
C ALA A 52 4.16 -2.25 5.60
N VAL A 53 2.99 -2.82 5.32
CA VAL A 53 2.85 -3.92 4.34
C VAL A 53 3.36 -3.49 2.98
N TYR A 54 2.95 -2.32 2.49
CA TYR A 54 3.41 -1.77 1.22
C TYR A 54 4.94 -1.63 1.17
N ASP A 55 5.56 -1.06 2.20
CA ASP A 55 7.02 -0.91 2.24
C ASP A 55 7.74 -2.27 2.18
N ALA A 56 7.14 -3.32 2.76
CA ALA A 56 7.66 -4.68 2.71
C ALA A 56 7.51 -5.36 1.33
N VAL A 57 6.47 -5.04 0.54
CA VAL A 57 6.17 -5.79 -0.70
C VAL A 57 6.36 -5.00 -1.99
N ARG A 58 6.50 -3.67 -1.95
CA ARG A 58 6.56 -2.79 -3.14
C ARG A 58 7.70 -3.06 -4.12
N HIS A 59 8.68 -3.88 -3.74
CA HIS A 59 9.82 -4.25 -4.58
C HIS A 59 9.56 -5.53 -5.40
N LEU A 60 8.47 -6.23 -5.11
CA LEU A 60 8.02 -7.40 -5.84
C LEU A 60 7.26 -6.97 -7.11
N ALA A 61 7.16 -7.89 -8.07
CA ALA A 61 6.52 -7.60 -9.36
C ALA A 61 5.03 -7.27 -9.19
N SER A 62 4.60 -6.17 -9.83
CA SER A 62 3.21 -5.73 -9.91
C SER A 62 2.83 -5.52 -11.39
N PRO A 63 1.80 -6.19 -11.93
CA PRO A 63 1.42 -6.05 -13.34
C PRO A 63 0.83 -4.69 -13.68
N LEU A 64 0.12 -4.06 -12.74
CA LEU A 64 -0.64 -2.83 -13.01
C LEU A 64 0.22 -1.58 -12.91
N PHE A 65 1.24 -1.59 -12.04
CA PHE A 65 2.07 -0.42 -11.80
C PHE A 65 3.54 -0.66 -12.05
N ASP A 66 4.20 0.37 -12.57
CA ASP A 66 5.64 0.43 -12.73
C ASP A 66 6.32 1.25 -11.62
N SER A 67 7.62 1.46 -11.76
CA SER A 67 8.40 2.25 -10.80
C SER A 67 7.92 3.69 -10.59
N ALA A 68 7.18 4.28 -11.54
CA ALA A 68 6.71 5.66 -11.46
C ALA A 68 5.63 5.82 -10.37
N VAL A 69 4.77 4.81 -10.15
CA VAL A 69 3.80 4.85 -9.05
C VAL A 69 4.52 4.96 -7.70
N HIS A 70 5.62 4.22 -7.55
CA HIS A 70 6.36 4.16 -6.29
C HIS A 70 7.13 5.47 -6.05
N ALA A 71 7.59 6.12 -7.12
CA ALA A 71 8.17 7.46 -7.05
C ALA A 71 7.13 8.51 -6.61
N ALA A 72 5.91 8.46 -7.16
CA ALA A 72 4.82 9.36 -6.78
C ALA A 72 4.39 9.14 -5.31
N ILE A 73 4.25 7.88 -4.89
CA ILE A 73 3.95 7.52 -3.49
C ILE A 73 5.05 8.04 -2.55
N ARG A 74 6.32 7.91 -2.93
CA ARG A 74 7.45 8.42 -2.14
C ARG A 74 7.39 9.94 -2.01
N ALA A 75 7.16 10.66 -3.11
CA ALA A 75 7.04 12.12 -3.10
C ALA A 75 5.88 12.59 -2.21
N ALA A 76 4.69 11.99 -2.35
CA ALA A 76 3.52 12.32 -1.53
C ALA A 76 3.72 12.06 -0.02
N ARG A 77 4.55 11.08 0.34
CA ARG A 77 4.92 10.81 1.75
C ARG A 77 5.94 11.80 2.30
N GLN A 78 6.84 12.32 1.46
CA GLN A 78 7.90 13.25 1.88
C GLN A 78 7.39 14.68 1.98
N GLU A 79 6.56 15.10 1.02
CA GLU A 79 6.10 16.48 0.91
C GLU A 79 4.60 16.49 0.56
N PRO A 80 3.72 16.14 1.52
CA PRO A 80 2.29 16.12 1.28
C PRO A 80 1.77 17.52 0.96
N GLY A 81 1.12 17.65 -0.19
CA GLY A 81 0.56 18.93 -0.65
C GLY A 81 -0.22 18.77 -1.95
N THR A 82 -0.77 19.87 -2.45
CA THR A 82 -1.67 19.90 -3.62
C THR A 82 -1.04 19.24 -4.84
N GLN A 83 0.24 19.55 -5.13
CA GLN A 83 0.95 18.96 -6.27
C GLN A 83 1.05 17.43 -6.17
N THR A 84 1.40 16.90 -5.00
CA THR A 84 1.49 15.45 -4.80
C THR A 84 0.11 14.79 -4.81
N LEU A 85 -0.93 15.48 -4.32
CA LEU A 85 -2.30 15.01 -4.41
C LEU A 85 -2.77 14.90 -5.86
N ASP A 86 -2.48 15.92 -6.68
CA ASP A 86 -2.81 15.96 -8.11
C ASP A 86 -2.10 14.84 -8.88
N ALA A 87 -0.91 14.42 -8.45
CA ALA A 87 -0.20 13.27 -9.02
C ALA A 87 -0.77 11.91 -8.55
N ILE A 88 -1.17 11.80 -7.28
CA ILE A 88 -1.70 10.56 -6.70
C ILE A 88 -3.13 10.27 -7.17
N HIS A 89 -3.95 11.30 -7.34
CA HIS A 89 -5.36 11.18 -7.71
C HIS A 89 -5.60 10.35 -8.99
N PRO A 90 -4.97 10.64 -10.15
CA PRO A 90 -5.18 9.86 -11.36
C PRO A 90 -4.69 8.42 -11.23
N LEU A 91 -3.61 8.18 -10.48
CA LEU A 91 -3.10 6.83 -10.20
C LEU A 91 -4.12 6.02 -9.40
N ARG A 92 -4.76 6.62 -8.38
CA ARG A 92 -5.84 5.98 -7.62
C ARG A 92 -7.05 5.68 -8.52
N VAL A 93 -7.46 6.64 -9.35
CA VAL A 93 -8.61 6.44 -10.28
C VAL A 93 -8.33 5.31 -11.25
N HIS A 94 -7.12 5.26 -11.82
CA HIS A 94 -6.69 4.17 -12.67
C HIS A 94 -6.75 2.81 -11.95
N ALA A 95 -6.24 2.74 -10.72
CA ALA A 95 -6.31 1.55 -9.88
C ALA A 95 -7.75 1.04 -9.68
N GLU A 96 -8.67 1.96 -9.36
CA GLU A 96 -10.08 1.61 -9.10
C GLU A 96 -10.82 1.16 -10.36
N ALA A 97 -10.42 1.65 -11.53
CA ALA A 97 -10.97 1.21 -12.80
C ALA A 97 -10.39 -0.15 -13.24
N ALA A 98 -9.10 -0.38 -13.01
CA ALA A 98 -8.40 -1.58 -13.49
C ALA A 98 -8.59 -2.80 -12.58
N ILE A 99 -8.61 -2.63 -11.25
CA ILE A 99 -8.69 -3.74 -10.31
C ILE A 99 -10.15 -4.19 -10.15
N PRO A 100 -10.51 -5.44 -10.52
CA PRO A 100 -11.88 -5.91 -10.39
C PRO A 100 -12.34 -5.95 -8.93
N LYS A 101 -13.60 -5.59 -8.69
CA LYS A 101 -14.20 -5.63 -7.33
C LYS A 101 -14.05 -6.99 -6.63
N PRO A 102 -14.21 -8.16 -7.31
CA PRO A 102 -13.97 -9.45 -6.67
C PRO A 102 -12.53 -9.65 -6.18
N VAL A 103 -11.54 -9.20 -6.95
CA VAL A 103 -10.10 -9.28 -6.58
C VAL A 103 -9.83 -8.45 -5.33
N MET A 104 -10.26 -7.18 -5.33
CA MET A 104 -10.12 -6.30 -4.16
C MET A 104 -10.88 -6.85 -2.93
N LYS A 105 -12.02 -7.52 -3.11
CA LYS A 105 -12.77 -8.16 -2.02
C LYS A 105 -11.96 -9.31 -1.40
N GLN A 106 -11.38 -10.19 -2.23
CA GLN A 106 -10.53 -11.30 -1.77
C GLN A 106 -9.28 -10.78 -1.06
N TYR A 107 -8.61 -9.76 -1.64
CA TYR A 107 -7.46 -9.12 -1.02
C TYR A 107 -7.77 -8.54 0.37
N LYS A 108 -8.93 -7.89 0.54
CA LYS A 108 -9.34 -7.38 1.86
C LYS A 108 -9.60 -8.48 2.88
N ALA A 109 -10.08 -9.64 2.45
CA ALA A 109 -10.24 -10.79 3.33
C ALA A 109 -8.87 -11.32 3.78
N PHE A 110 -7.94 -11.49 2.84
CA PHE A 110 -6.55 -11.88 3.09
C PHE A 110 -5.84 -10.93 4.06
N LEU A 111 -5.92 -9.61 3.83
CA LEU A 111 -5.36 -8.62 4.76
C LEU A 111 -5.99 -8.71 6.16
N ARG A 112 -7.31 -8.90 6.25
CA ARG A 112 -8.00 -8.95 7.54
C ARG A 112 -7.55 -10.16 8.34
N GLU A 113 -7.50 -11.32 7.71
CA GLU A 113 -7.04 -12.56 8.33
C GLU A 113 -5.58 -12.45 8.80
N GLY A 114 -4.71 -11.85 7.99
CA GLY A 114 -3.29 -11.74 8.33
C GLY A 114 -2.92 -10.64 9.33
N LEU A 115 -3.68 -9.55 9.40
CA LEU A 115 -3.36 -8.41 10.26
C LEU A 115 -4.20 -8.32 11.54
N PHE A 116 -5.41 -8.87 11.52
CA PHE A 116 -6.39 -8.74 12.60
C PHE A 116 -7.03 -10.07 13.01
N GLY A 117 -6.66 -11.17 12.35
CA GLY A 117 -7.08 -12.53 12.70
C GLY A 117 -6.27 -13.14 13.82
#